data_AF-A0A962YNA7-F1
#
_entry.id   AF-A0A962YNA7-F1
#
_cell.length_a   1.000
_cell.length_b   1.000
_cell.length_c   1.000
_cell.angle_alpha   90.00
_cell.angle_beta   90.00
_cell.angle_gamma   90.00
#
_symmetry.space_group_name_H-M   'P 1'
#
loop_
_entity.id
_entity.type
_entity.pdbx_description
1 polymer ?
#
loop_
_entity_poly.entity_id
_entity_poly.type
_entity_poly.pdbx_seq_one_letter_code
_entity_poly.pdbx_strand_id
1 'polypeptide(L)'
;DAMQFAAELARAWQLPKSFVDSFQHMMRPEDVAGPLAREIAMLHIAVQFSNGVDSDLLLEDIVQKIRPPVWRIAELPPDVGAAALDAATLDMVDAMYRILTGHEGMM
;
A
#
# COMPACT_ATOMS: atom_id res chain seq x y z
N ASP A 1 -2.75 13.07 -11.90
CA ASP A 1 -1.97 11.80 -11.85
C ASP A 1 -2.89 10.64 -11.43
N ALA A 2 -2.40 9.41 -11.29
CA ALA A 2 -3.22 8.24 -10.93
C ALA A 2 -3.91 8.36 -9.56
N MET A 3 -3.24 8.94 -8.56
CA MET A 3 -3.80 9.17 -7.23
C MET A 3 -4.89 10.25 -7.24
N GLN A 4 -4.67 11.32 -8.01
CA GLN A 4 -5.72 12.32 -8.23
C GLN A 4 -6.96 11.71 -8.89
N PHE A 5 -6.78 10.86 -9.91
CA PHE A 5 -7.90 10.14 -10.53
C PHE A 5 -8.65 9.27 -9.53
N ALA A 6 -7.93 8.48 -8.71
CA ALA A 6 -8.53 7.64 -7.68
C ALA A 6 -9.31 8.46 -6.64
N ALA A 7 -8.80 9.64 -6.24
CA ALA A 7 -9.49 10.54 -5.33
C ALA A 7 -10.80 11.08 -5.94
N GLU A 8 -10.80 11.50 -7.20
CA GLU A 8 -12.04 11.95 -7.87
C GLU A 8 -13.04 10.81 -8.05
N LEU A 9 -12.56 9.61 -8.39
CA LEU A 9 -13.42 8.43 -8.51
C LEU A 9 -14.07 8.07 -7.16
N ALA A 10 -13.31 8.10 -6.06
CA ALA A 10 -13.83 7.88 -4.72
C ALA A 10 -14.90 8.90 -4.34
N ARG A 11 -14.76 10.17 -4.76
CA ARG A 11 -15.80 11.21 -4.57
C ARG A 11 -17.05 10.91 -5.41
N ALA A 12 -16.87 10.56 -6.68
CA ALA A 12 -17.98 10.26 -7.59
C ALA A 12 -18.81 9.06 -7.08
N TRP A 13 -18.14 8.07 -6.47
CA TRP A 13 -18.77 6.91 -5.85
C TRP A 13 -19.27 7.15 -4.41
N GLN A 14 -19.16 8.39 -3.91
CA GLN A 14 -19.62 8.78 -2.57
C GLN A 14 -19.00 7.94 -1.45
N LEU A 15 -17.73 7.53 -1.62
CA LEU A 15 -16.99 6.82 -0.58
C LEU A 15 -16.71 7.74 0.63
N PRO A 16 -16.44 7.17 1.82
CA PRO A 16 -16.08 7.96 2.98
C PRO A 16 -14.90 8.89 2.71
N LYS A 17 -14.91 10.07 3.34
CA LYS A 17 -13.87 11.09 3.15
C LYS A 17 -12.45 10.56 3.40
N SER A 18 -12.29 9.60 4.32
CA SER A 18 -10.99 8.96 4.58
C SER A 18 -10.39 8.33 3.32
N PHE A 19 -11.18 7.68 2.45
CA PHE A 19 -10.70 7.10 1.19
C PHE A 19 -10.17 8.17 0.23
N VAL A 20 -10.93 9.27 0.09
CA VAL A 20 -10.53 10.41 -0.75
C VAL A 20 -9.22 10.98 -0.24
N ASP A 21 -9.15 11.25 1.06
CA ASP A 21 -7.97 11.84 1.70
C ASP A 21 -6.77 10.88 1.60
N SER A 22 -6.97 9.56 1.70
CA SER A 22 -5.91 8.57 1.52
C SER A 22 -5.28 8.64 0.14
N PHE A 23 -6.06 8.74 -0.93
CA PHE A 23 -5.50 8.90 -2.28
C PHE A 23 -4.80 10.24 -2.45
N GLN A 24 -5.34 11.34 -1.92
CA GLN A 24 -4.73 12.67 -2.04
C GLN A 24 -3.36 12.77 -1.37
N HIS A 25 -3.16 12.02 -0.27
CA HIS A 25 -1.95 12.12 0.55
C HIS A 25 -1.06 10.87 0.49
N MET A 26 -1.43 9.85 -0.28
CA MET A 26 -0.73 8.56 -0.39
C MET A 26 0.78 8.70 -0.58
N MET A 27 1.20 9.64 -1.43
CA MET A 27 2.63 9.81 -1.77
C MET A 27 3.43 10.48 -0.66
N ARG A 28 2.77 11.26 0.21
CA ARG A 28 3.38 11.99 1.32
C ARG A 28 2.50 11.94 2.57
N PRO A 29 2.40 10.77 3.24
CA PRO A 29 1.64 10.63 4.48
C PRO A 29 2.07 11.63 5.56
N GLU A 30 3.33 12.06 5.53
CA GLU A 30 3.92 13.04 6.46
C GLU A 30 3.33 14.45 6.39
N ASP A 31 2.57 14.78 5.34
CA ASP A 31 1.90 16.07 5.21
C ASP A 31 0.52 16.08 5.90
N VAL A 32 0.10 14.95 6.49
CA VAL A 32 -1.17 14.77 7.20
C VAL A 32 -0.89 14.64 8.71
N ALA A 33 -1.80 15.15 9.54
CA ALA A 33 -1.73 15.02 10.99
C ALA A 33 -2.78 14.03 11.52
N GLY A 34 -2.48 13.44 12.69
CA GLY A 34 -3.44 12.61 13.43
C GLY A 34 -3.57 11.16 12.91
N PRO A 35 -4.63 10.44 13.33
CA PRO A 35 -4.79 9.01 13.04
C PRO A 35 -4.79 8.66 11.55
N LEU A 36 -5.31 9.56 10.72
CA LEU A 36 -5.35 9.38 9.27
C LEU A 36 -3.95 9.31 8.64
N ALA A 37 -2.97 10.06 9.18
CA ALA A 37 -1.59 10.01 8.72
C ALA A 37 -0.99 8.60 8.88
N ARG A 38 -1.29 7.94 10.01
CA ARG A 38 -0.87 6.57 10.29
C ARG A 38 -1.47 5.58 9.31
N GLU A 39 -2.78 5.66 9.06
CA GLU A 39 -3.46 4.80 8.09
C GLU A 39 -2.87 4.96 6.68
N ILE A 40 -2.62 6.19 6.26
CA ILE A 40 -2.04 6.48 4.95
C ILE A 40 -0.58 6.03 4.86
N ALA A 41 0.19 6.14 5.96
CA ALA A 41 1.55 5.63 6.01
C ALA A 41 1.60 4.10 5.90
N MET A 42 0.70 3.39 6.58
CA MET A 42 0.57 1.93 6.43
C MET A 42 0.21 1.55 4.99
N LEU A 43 -0.73 2.26 4.38
CA LEU A 43 -1.13 2.02 2.99
C LEU A 43 0.00 2.31 2.01
N HIS A 44 0.77 3.37 2.23
CA HIS A 44 1.97 3.68 1.44
C HIS A 44 2.99 2.53 1.50
N ILE A 45 3.28 2.00 2.69
CA ILE A 45 4.19 0.86 2.88
C ILE A 45 3.66 -0.36 2.11
N ALA A 46 2.38 -0.68 2.25
CA ALA A 46 1.76 -1.81 1.55
C ALA A 46 1.86 -1.68 0.02
N VAL A 47 1.70 -0.47 -0.53
CA VAL A 47 1.89 -0.21 -1.97
C VAL A 47 3.34 -0.44 -2.39
N GLN A 48 4.33 0.04 -1.61
CA GLN A 48 5.74 -0.20 -1.93
C GLN A 48 6.10 -1.69 -1.89
N PHE A 49 5.54 -2.41 -0.92
CA PHE A 49 5.69 -3.87 -0.81
C PHE A 49 5.08 -4.60 -2.01
N SER A 50 3.84 -4.25 -2.37
CA SER A 50 3.16 -4.83 -3.53
C SER A 50 3.92 -4.60 -4.84
N ASN A 51 4.40 -3.37 -5.05
CA ASN A 51 5.21 -3.02 -6.23
C ASN A 51 6.54 -3.78 -6.26
N GLY A 52 7.16 -3.98 -5.10
CA GLY A 52 8.43 -4.69 -5.01
C GLY A 52 8.31 -6.19 -5.31
N VAL A 53 7.22 -6.82 -4.89
CA VAL A 53 6.90 -8.21 -5.27
C VAL A 53 6.65 -8.34 -6.77
N ASP A 54 5.95 -7.40 -7.38
CA ASP A 54 5.69 -7.40 -8.84
C ASP A 54 6.95 -7.10 -9.67
N SER A 55 7.91 -6.36 -9.11
CA SER A 55 9.13 -5.93 -9.80
C SER A 55 10.37 -6.80 -9.48
N ASP A 56 10.21 -7.97 -8.85
CA ASP A 56 11.29 -8.86 -8.41
C ASP A 56 12.41 -8.14 -7.61
N LEU A 57 12.04 -7.12 -6.82
CA LEU A 57 13.00 -6.41 -5.98
C LEU A 57 13.32 -7.21 -4.73
N LEU A 58 14.57 -7.10 -4.25
CA LEU A 58 14.94 -7.62 -2.94
C LEU A 58 14.18 -6.84 -1.86
N LEU A 59 13.74 -7.56 -0.83
CA LEU A 59 13.02 -6.98 0.30
C LEU A 59 13.75 -5.79 0.94
N GLU A 60 15.07 -5.92 1.09
CA GLU A 60 15.93 -4.87 1.64
C GLU A 60 15.88 -3.59 0.79
N ASP A 61 15.85 -3.71 -0.54
CA ASP A 61 15.78 -2.57 -1.45
C ASP A 61 14.44 -1.83 -1.33
N ILE A 62 13.35 -2.58 -1.13
CA ILE A 62 12.01 -2.00 -0.93
C ILE A 62 11.99 -1.22 0.38
N VAL A 63 12.49 -1.83 1.46
CA VAL A 63 12.52 -1.22 2.79
C VAL A 63 13.35 0.06 2.80
N GLN A 64 14.50 0.06 2.14
CA GLN A 64 15.39 1.23 2.04
C GLN A 64 14.79 2.38 1.21
N LYS A 65 13.91 2.09 0.25
CA LYS A 65 13.21 3.11 -0.55
C LYS A 65 12.14 3.85 0.26
N ILE A 66 11.58 3.23 1.31
CA ILE A 66 10.56 3.86 2.15
C ILE A 66 11.24 4.87 3.09
N ARG A 67 10.75 6.12 3.04
CA ARG A 67 11.34 7.22 3.82
C ARG A 67 11.20 6.99 5.33
N PRO A 68 12.22 7.30 6.15
CA PRO A 68 12.16 7.14 7.61
C PRO A 68 10.95 7.77 8.33
N PRO A 69 10.42 8.95 7.91
CA PRO A 69 9.21 9.50 8.51
C PRO A 69 7.98 8.58 8.34
N VAL A 70 7.85 7.87 7.23
CA VAL A 70 6.70 7.00 6.95
C VAL A 70 6.65 5.83 7.93
N TRP A 71 7.79 5.17 8.17
CA TRP A 71 7.93 4.12 9.19
C TRP A 71 7.54 4.61 10.60
N ARG A 72 8.00 5.81 10.96
CA ARG A 72 7.69 6.41 12.26
C ARG A 72 6.20 6.74 12.40
N ILE A 73 5.57 7.32 11.38
CA ILE A 73 4.15 7.67 11.38
C ILE A 73 3.27 6.42 11.43
N ALA A 74 3.67 5.35 10.73
CA ALA A 74 2.99 4.06 10.79
C ALA A 74 3.13 3.36 12.16
N GLU A 75 4.03 3.85 13.02
CA GLU A 75 4.45 3.18 14.26
C GLU A 75 4.94 1.75 13.99
N LEU A 76 5.62 1.54 12.86
CA LEU A 76 6.06 0.25 12.38
C LEU A 76 7.58 0.27 12.16
N PRO A 77 8.36 -0.49 12.95
CA PRO A 77 9.79 -0.66 12.69
C PRO A 77 10.05 -1.30 11.31
N PRO A 78 11.06 -0.86 10.55
CA PRO A 78 11.34 -1.39 9.20
C PRO A 78 11.60 -2.90 9.16
N ASP A 79 12.28 -3.44 10.16
CA ASP A 79 12.58 -4.87 10.33
C ASP A 79 11.31 -5.69 10.58
N VAL A 80 10.36 -5.16 11.37
CA VAL A 80 9.06 -5.79 11.60
C VAL A 80 8.23 -5.78 10.31
N GLY A 81 8.24 -4.66 9.56
CA GLY A 81 7.59 -4.58 8.25
C GLY A 81 8.18 -5.57 7.24
N ALA A 82 9.51 -5.69 7.20
CA ALA A 82 10.20 -6.64 6.35
C ALA A 82 9.81 -8.09 6.66
N ALA A 83 9.85 -8.47 7.94
CA ALA A 83 9.45 -9.81 8.37
C ALA A 83 7.98 -10.12 8.03
N ALA A 84 7.09 -9.12 8.12
CA ALA A 84 5.69 -9.29 7.75
C ALA A 84 5.52 -9.52 6.22
N LEU A 85 6.28 -8.81 5.39
CA LEU A 85 6.26 -9.03 3.94
C LEU A 85 6.82 -10.40 3.58
N ASP A 86 7.97 -10.78 4.13
CA ASP A 86 8.58 -12.09 3.90
C ASP A 86 7.60 -13.23 4.23
N ALA A 87 6.95 -13.16 5.40
CA ALA A 87 5.96 -14.14 5.83
C ALA A 87 4.71 -14.21 4.93
N ALA A 88 4.29 -13.08 4.34
CA ALA A 88 3.05 -12.99 3.57
C ALA A 88 3.26 -13.10 2.04
N THR A 89 4.50 -13.10 1.55
CA THR A 89 4.78 -12.97 0.10
C THR A 89 4.17 -14.13 -0.70
N LEU A 90 4.35 -15.38 -0.25
CA LEU A 90 3.79 -16.55 -0.95
C LEU A 90 2.26 -16.55 -0.95
N ASP A 91 1.64 -16.24 0.19
CA ASP A 91 0.18 -16.17 0.33
C ASP A 91 -0.40 -15.04 -0.52
N MET A 92 0.29 -13.90 -0.62
CA MET A 92 -0.11 -12.78 -1.45
C MET A 92 -0.06 -13.13 -2.93
N VAL A 93 1.01 -13.79 -3.39
CA VAL A 93 1.16 -14.23 -4.79
C VAL A 93 0.11 -15.28 -5.14
N ASP A 94 -0.12 -16.26 -4.28
CA ASP A 94 -1.17 -17.28 -4.48
C ASP A 94 -2.57 -16.66 -4.53
N ALA A 95 -2.89 -15.74 -3.61
CA ALA A 95 -4.16 -15.01 -3.62
C ALA A 95 -4.34 -14.21 -4.92
N MET A 96 -3.30 -13.48 -5.35
CA MET A 96 -3.33 -12.70 -6.59
C MET A 96 -3.54 -13.59 -7.81
N TYR A 97 -2.83 -14.72 -7.90
CA TYR A 97 -2.99 -15.69 -8.97
C TYR A 97 -4.42 -16.23 -9.05
N ARG A 98 -5.00 -16.63 -7.90
CA ARG A 98 -6.38 -17.12 -7.83
C ARG A 98 -7.42 -16.08 -8.27
N ILE A 99 -7.22 -14.81 -7.92
CA ILE A 99 -8.15 -13.74 -8.33
C ILE A 99 -8.09 -13.51 -9.85
N LEU A 100 -6.88 -13.47 -10.41
CA LEU A 100 -6.66 -13.16 -11.83
C LEU A 100 -7.02 -14.33 -12.76
N THR A 101 -6.79 -15.57 -12.34
CA THR A 101 -7.03 -16.77 -13.17
C THR A 101 -8.37 -17.46 -12.86
N GLY A 102 -8.96 -17.22 -11.69
CA GLY A 102 -10.18 -17.90 -11.25
C GLY A 102 -11.44 -17.58 -12.07
N HIS A 103 -11.43 -16.54 -12.91
CA HIS A 103 -12.55 -16.19 -13.78
C HIS A 103 -12.53 -16.89 -15.15
N GLU A 104 -11.41 -17.50 -15.57
CA GLU A 104 -11.34 -18.19 -16.87
C GLU A 104 -12.03 -19.57 -16.87
N GLY A 105 -12.40 -20.11 -15.70
CA GLY A 105 -13.07 -21.41 -15.56
C GLY A 105 -14.60 -21.38 -15.45
N MET A 106 -15.24 -20.20 -15.53
CA MET A 106 -16.70 -20.02 -15.33
C MET A 106 -17.43 -19.43 -16.54
N MET A 107 -16.94 -19.67 -17.77
CA MET A 107 -17.70 -19.45 -19.02
C MET A 107 -17.84 -20.74 -19.81
#